data_AF-A0A2G7GCZ3-F1
#
_entry.id   AF-A0A2G7GCZ3-F1
#
_cell.length_a   1.000
_cell.length_b   1.000
_cell.length_c   1.000
_cell.angle_alpha   90.00
_cell.angle_beta   90.00
_cell.angle_gamma   90.00
#
_symmetry.space_group_name_H-M   'P 1'
#
loop_
_entity.id
_entity.type
_entity.pdbx_description
1 polymer ?
#
loop_
_entity_poly.entity_id
_entity_poly.type
_entity_poly.pdbx_seq_one_letter_code
_entity_poly.pdbx_strand_id
1 'polypeptide(L)'
;MQTSSKNKVKYPWWAGNARFINLSGTFLVAHIAHAAIVCFGVGALVLWEIARYSPTQPMYGQRLFFLPRLATQGWGVLNNQAIDTQPYFRIAVVLIISSLVFGFGTWFHRTKVAPSLEDEKLPARRYHFSWDDPKKLGAILGNHLIFLGIGALLVAAKAMFFGGLYDANVGAVRVVTNPTLNPLVIGDRILHLFAVNNLEDVVGGHIYASLLLILGGIWHLSQEPFDWVKRRFIFSGNAILGYSLFGLAIAGFAGAFYCGFNTLVYPEEFYGVRSQFNLFLLPHFYTPGNPEPTSRIWLANAYFYLAFVVLQGSLWHFGLASSYFEPVLESWKNAFSEILPNPNLAYQKHFSYQPQSNLDTFYETSIIEQKPTFAYQQPANDNLYHPSHANGKLSRINSQQNQKVLYDFNYPKNHANPFYETPTEEQSNLKYPHSMPRKLYETTYQPRKSSQQKTFRYGK
;
A
#
# COMPACT_ATOMS: atom_id res chain seq x y z
N MET A 1 -4.48 18.24 -11.87
CA MET A 1 -5.31 18.94 -10.85
C MET A 1 -5.07 20.43 -11.00
N GLN A 2 -6.09 21.14 -11.47
CA GLN A 2 -6.03 22.57 -11.80
C GLN A 2 -5.78 23.41 -10.53
N THR A 3 -4.69 24.16 -10.56
CA THR A 3 -4.36 25.22 -9.61
C THR A 3 -5.17 26.47 -9.93
N SER A 4 -6.45 26.47 -9.58
CA SER A 4 -7.19 27.72 -9.35
C SER A 4 -7.11 28.01 -7.86
N SER A 5 -6.42 29.09 -7.49
CA SER A 5 -6.19 29.55 -6.12
C SER A 5 -7.48 29.84 -5.32
N LYS A 6 -8.66 29.70 -5.94
CA LYS A 6 -9.96 29.97 -5.31
C LYS A 6 -10.64 28.79 -4.64
N ASN A 7 -10.18 27.54 -4.82
CA ASN A 7 -10.76 26.38 -4.13
C ASN A 7 -9.66 25.46 -3.58
N LYS A 8 -9.34 25.59 -2.27
CA LYS A 8 -8.53 24.57 -1.58
C LYS A 8 -9.28 23.25 -1.65
N VAL A 9 -8.77 22.30 -2.44
CA VAL A 9 -9.33 20.95 -2.53
C VAL A 9 -9.30 20.33 -1.13
N LYS A 10 -10.47 20.10 -0.53
CA LYS A 10 -10.58 19.48 0.79
C LYS A 10 -10.52 17.97 0.63
N TYR A 11 -9.42 17.37 1.06
CA TYR A 11 -9.30 15.90 1.12
C TYR A 11 -9.88 15.36 2.45
N PRO A 12 -10.78 14.38 2.41
CA PRO A 12 -11.24 13.69 3.62
C PRO A 12 -10.11 12.91 4.29
N TRP A 13 -10.31 12.48 5.54
CA TRP A 13 -9.25 11.83 6.33
C TRP A 13 -8.72 10.53 5.70
N TRP A 14 -9.58 9.77 5.01
CA TRP A 14 -9.18 8.53 4.32
C TRP A 14 -8.29 8.79 3.09
N ALA A 15 -8.27 10.02 2.56
CA ALA A 15 -7.32 10.51 1.55
C ALA A 15 -6.30 11.47 2.17
N GLY A 16 -6.00 11.32 3.48
CA GLY A 16 -5.22 12.29 4.25
C GLY A 16 -3.84 12.59 3.66
N ASN A 17 -3.18 11.58 3.07
CA ASN A 17 -1.85 11.75 2.49
C ASN A 17 -1.84 12.66 1.25
N ALA A 18 -2.98 12.81 0.57
CA ALA A 18 -3.10 13.73 -0.57
C ALA A 18 -2.98 15.21 -0.14
N ARG A 19 -3.15 15.52 1.16
CA ARG A 19 -3.07 16.90 1.68
C ARG A 19 -1.67 17.51 1.59
N PHE A 20 -0.62 16.69 1.53
CA PHE A 20 0.76 17.16 1.52
C PHE A 20 1.47 16.93 0.17
N ILE A 21 0.73 16.72 -0.92
CA ILE A 21 1.30 16.55 -2.28
C ILE A 21 2.20 17.74 -2.66
N ASN A 22 1.80 18.96 -2.32
CA ASN A 22 2.56 20.18 -2.65
C ASN A 22 3.48 20.65 -1.51
N LEU A 23 3.62 19.87 -0.44
CA LEU A 23 4.46 20.20 0.72
C LEU A 23 5.73 19.37 0.66
N SER A 24 6.74 19.83 -0.08
CA SER A 24 7.94 19.04 -0.40
C SER A 24 8.70 18.53 0.84
N GLY A 25 8.71 19.30 1.94
CA GLY A 25 9.34 18.91 3.21
C GLY A 25 8.54 17.82 3.93
N THR A 26 7.21 17.97 4.01
CA THR A 26 6.33 16.95 4.59
C THR A 26 6.28 15.68 3.74
N PHE A 27 6.35 15.82 2.42
CA PHE A 27 6.47 14.71 1.49
C PHE A 27 7.74 13.89 1.76
N LEU A 28 8.88 14.56 1.96
CA LEU A 28 10.13 13.92 2.34
C LEU A 28 10.01 13.17 3.69
N VAL A 29 9.40 13.79 4.71
CA VAL A 29 9.16 13.15 6.02
C VAL A 29 8.44 11.82 5.87
N ALA A 30 7.37 11.76 5.07
CA ALA A 30 6.59 10.54 4.88
C ALA A 30 7.43 9.41 4.24
N HIS A 31 8.31 9.75 3.29
CA HIS A 31 9.15 8.76 2.61
C HIS A 31 10.31 8.26 3.48
N ILE A 32 10.93 9.14 4.29
CA ILE A 32 11.94 8.73 5.26
C ILE A 32 11.30 7.84 6.34
N ALA A 33 10.10 8.19 6.81
CA ALA A 33 9.35 7.37 7.77
C ALA A 33 9.05 5.98 7.22
N HIS A 34 8.61 5.91 5.95
CA HIS A 34 8.35 4.64 5.28
C HIS A 34 9.64 3.80 5.13
N ALA A 35 10.77 4.43 4.76
CA ALA A 35 12.06 3.74 4.72
C ALA A 35 12.48 3.20 6.09
N ALA A 36 12.22 3.94 7.17
CA ALA A 36 12.44 3.48 8.54
C ALA A 36 11.61 2.22 8.86
N ILE A 37 10.31 2.23 8.51
CA ILE A 37 9.41 1.09 8.73
C ILE A 37 9.88 -0.12 7.93
N VAL A 38 10.25 0.03 6.67
CA VAL A 38 10.77 -1.07 5.85
C VAL A 38 12.05 -1.65 6.45
N CYS A 39 13.01 -0.79 6.83
CA CYS A 39 14.28 -1.21 7.39
C CYS A 39 14.11 -1.94 8.73
N PHE A 40 13.27 -1.40 9.62
CA PHE A 40 12.91 -2.03 10.89
C PHE A 40 12.19 -3.36 10.67
N GLY A 41 11.18 -3.38 9.79
CA GLY A 41 10.37 -4.54 9.50
C GLY A 41 11.20 -5.71 8.96
N VAL A 42 12.08 -5.46 7.99
CA VAL A 42 12.97 -6.51 7.45
C VAL A 42 13.93 -7.00 8.54
N GLY A 43 14.56 -6.11 9.30
CA GLY A 43 15.46 -6.51 10.39
C GLY A 43 14.75 -7.34 11.48
N ALA A 44 13.58 -6.91 11.93
CA ALA A 44 12.77 -7.62 12.91
C ALA A 44 12.30 -8.99 12.39
N LEU A 45 11.87 -9.07 11.12
CA LEU A 45 11.44 -10.33 10.52
C LEU A 45 12.60 -11.31 10.33
N VAL A 46 13.81 -10.84 10.03
CA VAL A 46 15.01 -11.70 10.01
C VAL A 46 15.29 -12.26 11.41
N LEU A 47 15.25 -11.43 12.47
CA LEU A 47 15.44 -11.93 13.85
C LEU A 47 14.35 -12.93 14.25
N TRP A 48 13.11 -12.65 13.86
CA TRP A 48 11.98 -13.55 14.11
C TRP A 48 12.14 -14.89 13.37
N GLU A 49 12.59 -14.86 12.11
CA GLU A 49 12.91 -16.08 11.36
C GLU A 49 14.07 -16.86 11.98
N ILE A 50 15.12 -16.21 12.46
CA ILE A 50 16.22 -16.87 13.19
C ILE A 50 15.71 -17.57 14.44
N ALA A 51 14.84 -16.92 15.23
CA ALA A 51 14.34 -17.47 16.48
C ALA A 51 13.48 -18.75 16.31
N ARG A 52 12.87 -18.93 15.14
CA ARG A 52 12.03 -20.09 14.81
C ARG A 52 12.73 -21.12 13.91
N TYR A 53 13.92 -20.79 13.39
CA TYR A 53 14.61 -21.63 12.43
C TYR A 53 15.10 -22.91 13.10
N SER A 54 14.75 -24.06 12.51
CA SER A 54 15.26 -25.37 12.89
C SER A 54 16.15 -25.93 11.78
N PRO A 55 17.43 -26.24 12.05
CA PRO A 55 18.31 -26.88 11.06
C PRO A 55 17.95 -28.35 10.80
N THR A 56 17.05 -28.96 11.59
CA THR A 56 16.62 -30.36 11.42
C THR A 56 15.55 -30.54 10.35
N GLN A 57 14.98 -29.44 9.85
CA GLN A 57 13.92 -29.45 8.84
C GLN A 57 14.37 -28.68 7.59
N PRO A 58 13.85 -29.02 6.39
CA PRO A 58 14.12 -28.24 5.19
C PRO A 58 13.66 -26.78 5.35
N MET A 59 14.46 -25.85 4.83
CA MET A 59 14.19 -24.41 4.99
C MET A 59 12.84 -24.00 4.37
N TYR A 60 12.51 -24.57 3.21
CA TYR A 60 11.28 -24.28 2.47
C TYR A 60 10.00 -24.73 3.16
N GLY A 61 10.07 -25.68 4.10
CA GLY A 61 8.93 -26.19 4.87
C GLY A 61 8.59 -25.34 6.09
N GLN A 62 9.50 -24.44 6.50
CA GLN A 62 9.39 -23.67 7.74
C GLN A 62 8.73 -22.29 7.56
N ARG A 63 8.28 -21.97 6.33
CA ARG A 63 7.66 -20.68 5.94
C ARG A 63 8.58 -19.49 6.19
N LEU A 64 9.82 -19.63 5.76
CA LEU A 64 10.87 -18.62 5.84
C LEU A 64 10.98 -17.87 4.51
N PHE A 65 11.24 -16.57 4.55
CA PHE A 65 11.32 -15.70 3.38
C PHE A 65 12.66 -14.97 3.28
N PHE A 66 13.17 -14.48 4.41
CA PHE A 66 14.41 -13.69 4.44
C PHE A 66 15.65 -14.58 4.57
N LEU A 67 15.62 -15.61 5.41
CA LEU A 67 16.72 -16.57 5.55
C LEU A 67 17.11 -17.24 4.22
N PRO A 68 16.15 -17.81 3.44
CA PRO A 68 16.43 -18.32 2.09
C PRO A 68 17.12 -17.30 1.17
N ARG A 69 16.75 -16.02 1.29
CA ARG A 69 17.29 -14.95 0.46
C ARG A 69 18.73 -14.61 0.83
N LEU A 70 19.03 -14.58 2.12
CA LEU A 70 20.40 -14.38 2.62
C LEU A 70 21.28 -15.60 2.29
N ALA A 71 20.75 -16.81 2.41
CA ALA A 71 21.43 -18.05 2.01
C ALA A 71 21.77 -18.05 0.52
N THR A 72 20.85 -17.62 -0.35
CA THR A 72 21.10 -17.49 -1.80
C THR A 72 22.26 -16.53 -2.11
N GLN A 73 22.42 -15.48 -1.31
CA GLN A 73 23.56 -14.55 -1.42
C GLN A 73 24.89 -15.13 -0.88
N GLY A 74 24.89 -16.38 -0.43
CA GLY A 74 26.05 -17.08 0.12
C GLY A 74 26.36 -16.72 1.56
N TRP A 75 25.49 -15.99 2.27
CA TRP A 75 25.68 -15.73 3.69
C TRP A 75 25.31 -16.95 4.52
N GLY A 76 26.16 -17.34 5.46
CA GLY A 76 25.85 -18.41 6.42
C GLY A 76 25.81 -19.83 5.85
N VAL A 77 25.97 -20.02 4.54
CA VAL A 77 25.97 -21.36 3.94
C VAL A 77 27.36 -21.98 4.07
N LEU A 78 27.46 -23.09 4.78
CA LEU A 78 28.69 -23.86 4.97
C LEU A 78 28.81 -24.98 3.92
N ASN A 79 30.01 -25.55 3.78
CA ASN A 79 30.22 -26.77 2.98
C ASN A 79 29.36 -27.89 3.59
N ASN A 80 28.45 -28.48 2.80
CA ASN A 80 27.35 -29.39 3.19
C ASN A 80 25.99 -28.74 3.48
N GLN A 81 25.73 -27.52 2.98
CA GLN A 81 24.43 -26.83 3.05
C GLN A 81 23.94 -26.47 4.47
N ALA A 82 24.75 -26.73 5.51
CA ALA A 82 24.46 -26.29 6.86
C ALA A 82 24.44 -24.76 6.94
N ILE A 83 23.50 -24.23 7.72
CA ILE A 83 23.26 -22.79 7.83
C ILE A 83 23.75 -22.28 9.19
N ASP A 84 24.78 -21.44 9.16
CA ASP A 84 25.16 -20.57 10.27
C ASP A 84 24.30 -19.28 10.23
N THR A 85 23.54 -19.05 11.30
CA THR A 85 22.64 -17.90 11.42
C THR A 85 23.36 -16.64 11.91
N GLN A 86 24.63 -16.73 12.32
CA GLN A 86 25.37 -15.59 12.87
C GLN A 86 25.51 -14.41 11.89
N PRO A 87 25.79 -14.60 10.59
CA PRO A 87 25.76 -13.51 9.61
C PRO A 87 24.38 -12.88 9.48
N TYR A 88 23.29 -13.67 9.56
CA TYR A 88 21.93 -13.16 9.45
C TYR A 88 21.57 -12.28 10.64
N PHE A 89 21.97 -12.68 11.85
CA PHE A 89 21.79 -11.86 13.05
C PHE A 89 22.49 -10.51 12.92
N ARG A 90 23.75 -10.48 12.45
CA ARG A 90 24.50 -9.24 12.24
C ARG A 90 23.82 -8.33 11.21
N ILE A 91 23.36 -8.87 10.09
CA ILE A 91 22.63 -8.11 9.06
C ILE A 91 21.34 -7.53 9.65
N ALA A 92 20.59 -8.32 10.42
CA ALA A 92 19.35 -7.87 11.05
C ALA A 92 19.59 -6.72 12.03
N VAL A 93 20.63 -6.80 12.85
CA VAL A 93 21.02 -5.73 13.79
C VAL A 93 21.41 -4.45 13.02
N VAL A 94 22.16 -4.56 11.93
CA VAL A 94 22.49 -3.40 11.07
C VAL A 94 21.23 -2.74 10.52
N LEU A 95 20.25 -3.52 10.06
CA LEU A 95 18.98 -2.98 9.59
C LEU A 95 18.18 -2.29 10.70
N ILE A 96 18.10 -2.90 11.89
CA ILE A 96 17.39 -2.28 13.03
C ILE A 96 18.06 -0.96 13.44
N ILE A 97 19.39 -0.92 13.54
CA ILE A 97 20.11 0.32 13.88
C ILE A 97 19.93 1.36 12.77
N SER A 98 19.99 0.97 11.50
CA SER A 98 19.74 1.87 10.37
C SER A 98 18.31 2.44 10.40
N SER A 99 17.33 1.65 10.82
CA SER A 99 15.95 2.12 11.00
C SER A 99 15.82 3.22 12.05
N LEU A 100 16.64 3.19 13.12
CA LEU A 100 16.67 4.26 14.12
C LEU A 100 17.22 5.56 13.53
N VAL A 101 18.22 5.48 12.66
CA VAL A 101 18.77 6.66 11.96
C VAL A 101 17.70 7.29 11.06
N PHE A 102 16.96 6.48 10.29
CA PHE A 102 15.83 6.98 9.49
C PHE A 102 14.69 7.50 10.36
N GLY A 103 14.40 6.87 11.50
CA GLY A 103 13.41 7.33 12.47
C GLY A 103 13.78 8.70 13.06
N PHE A 104 15.04 8.90 13.43
CA PHE A 104 15.54 10.20 13.86
C PHE A 104 15.50 11.24 12.73
N GLY A 105 15.87 10.86 11.51
CA GLY A 105 15.73 11.72 10.33
C GLY A 105 14.28 12.16 10.12
N THR A 106 13.33 11.25 10.29
CA THR A 106 11.88 11.55 10.22
C THR A 106 11.48 12.58 11.27
N TRP A 107 11.87 12.37 12.52
CA TRP A 107 11.60 13.31 13.61
C TRP A 107 12.24 14.69 13.35
N PHE A 108 13.49 14.71 12.90
CA PHE A 108 14.21 15.93 12.57
C PHE A 108 13.50 16.71 11.46
N HIS A 109 13.21 16.07 10.32
CA HIS A 109 12.54 16.73 9.20
C HIS A 109 11.10 17.16 9.54
N ARG A 110 10.43 16.46 10.47
CA ARG A 110 9.09 16.86 10.92
C ARG A 110 9.10 18.07 11.86
N THR A 111 10.11 18.18 12.71
CA THR A 111 10.11 19.15 13.82
C THR A 111 10.98 20.38 13.57
N LYS A 112 12.04 20.24 12.75
CA LYS A 112 13.04 21.29 12.52
C LYS A 112 12.99 21.88 11.12
N VAL A 113 12.36 21.18 10.16
CA VAL A 113 12.30 21.61 8.76
C VAL A 113 10.87 22.02 8.42
N ALA A 114 10.73 23.10 7.65
CA ALA A 114 9.45 23.63 7.22
C ALA A 114 8.66 22.62 6.37
N PRO A 115 7.32 22.67 6.40
CA PRO A 115 6.48 21.77 5.60
C PRO A 115 6.75 21.85 4.09
N SER A 116 7.05 23.05 3.57
CA SER A 116 7.59 23.25 2.22
C SER A 116 9.08 23.61 2.33
N LEU A 117 9.91 22.98 1.51
CA LEU A 117 11.34 23.32 1.45
C LEU A 117 11.60 24.65 0.72
N GLU A 118 10.58 25.23 0.09
CA GLU A 118 10.69 26.56 -0.51
C GLU A 118 10.91 27.65 0.54
N ASP A 119 10.30 27.48 1.72
CA ASP A 119 10.38 28.41 2.86
C ASP A 119 11.71 28.33 3.61
N GLU A 120 12.54 27.36 3.27
CA GLU A 120 13.84 27.14 3.92
C GLU A 120 14.95 28.02 3.34
N LYS A 121 16.01 28.22 4.14
CA LYS A 121 17.23 28.87 3.67
C LYS A 121 18.08 27.91 2.83
N LEU A 122 19.00 28.47 2.04
CA LEU A 122 20.04 27.67 1.41
C LEU A 122 20.94 27.04 2.50
N PRO A 123 21.33 25.75 2.39
CA PRO A 123 21.23 24.90 1.21
C PRO A 123 19.94 24.08 1.07
N ALA A 124 19.11 23.98 2.12
CA ALA A 124 17.92 23.13 2.13
C ALA A 124 16.91 23.48 1.02
N ARG A 125 16.76 24.77 0.70
CA ARG A 125 15.93 25.24 -0.43
C ARG A 125 16.28 24.59 -1.78
N ARG A 126 17.53 24.15 -1.97
CA ARG A 126 17.96 23.46 -3.20
C ARG A 126 17.24 22.13 -3.41
N TYR A 127 16.66 21.53 -2.37
CA TYR A 127 15.93 20.26 -2.45
C TYR A 127 14.42 20.43 -2.64
N HIS A 128 13.92 21.68 -2.67
CA HIS A 128 12.55 21.94 -3.08
C HIS A 128 12.31 21.48 -4.52
N PHE A 129 11.12 20.96 -4.78
CA PHE A 129 10.65 20.59 -6.11
C PHE A 129 9.16 20.86 -6.23
N SER A 130 8.73 21.15 -7.44
CA SER A 130 7.34 21.20 -7.85
C SER A 130 7.07 20.13 -8.89
N TRP A 131 5.83 19.66 -8.98
CA TRP A 131 5.46 18.57 -9.90
C TRP A 131 5.45 18.98 -11.37
N ASP A 132 5.46 20.28 -11.64
CA ASP A 132 5.50 20.91 -12.96
C ASP A 132 6.91 21.32 -13.40
N ASP A 133 7.95 21.06 -12.59
CA ASP A 133 9.36 21.26 -12.97
C ASP A 133 9.98 19.94 -13.46
N PRO A 134 9.93 19.63 -14.78
CA PRO A 134 10.45 18.39 -15.32
C PRO A 134 11.98 18.28 -15.17
N LYS A 135 12.69 19.41 -15.12
CA LYS A 135 14.15 19.43 -14.96
C LYS A 135 14.53 19.00 -13.55
N LYS A 136 13.85 19.53 -12.52
CA LYS A 136 14.10 19.14 -11.14
C LYS A 136 13.72 17.69 -10.87
N LEU A 137 12.59 17.25 -11.41
CA LEU A 137 12.16 15.85 -11.32
C LEU A 137 13.15 14.90 -12.02
N GLY A 138 13.66 15.28 -13.20
CA GLY A 138 14.70 14.55 -13.91
C GLY A 138 15.99 14.42 -13.08
N ALA A 139 16.42 15.49 -12.42
CA ALA A 139 17.59 15.46 -11.55
C ALA A 139 17.38 14.57 -10.30
N ILE A 140 16.19 14.56 -9.71
CA ILE A 140 15.86 13.64 -8.60
C ILE A 140 15.91 12.19 -9.09
N LEU A 141 15.28 11.90 -10.23
CA LEU A 141 15.33 10.56 -10.85
C LEU A 141 16.78 10.13 -11.11
N GLY A 142 17.61 11.01 -11.70
CA GLY A 142 19.00 10.71 -12.03
C GLY A 142 19.83 10.29 -10.82
N ASN A 143 19.68 10.99 -9.68
CA ASN A 143 20.34 10.60 -8.43
C ASN A 143 19.91 9.21 -7.96
N HIS A 144 18.61 8.91 -8.00
CA HIS A 144 18.11 7.59 -7.56
C HIS A 144 18.58 6.45 -8.48
N LEU A 145 18.64 6.69 -9.80
CA LEU A 145 19.19 5.71 -10.74
C LEU A 145 20.65 5.38 -10.43
N ILE A 146 21.46 6.38 -10.07
CA ILE A 146 22.85 6.14 -9.64
C ILE A 146 22.89 5.25 -8.40
N PHE A 147 22.08 5.51 -7.37
CA PHE A 147 22.03 4.67 -6.17
C PHE A 147 21.56 3.24 -6.47
N LEU A 148 20.57 3.06 -7.36
CA LEU A 148 20.15 1.73 -7.80
C LEU A 148 21.26 1.00 -8.57
N GLY A 149 22.00 1.72 -9.43
CA GLY A 149 23.13 1.18 -10.17
C GLY A 149 24.29 0.77 -9.25
N ILE A 150 24.57 1.55 -8.19
CA ILE A 150 25.52 1.15 -7.13
C ILE A 150 25.00 -0.10 -6.41
N GLY A 151 23.70 -0.19 -6.11
CA GLY A 151 23.09 -1.38 -5.52
C GLY A 151 23.30 -2.64 -6.37
N ALA A 152 23.09 -2.56 -7.68
CA ALA A 152 23.36 -3.66 -8.61
C ALA A 152 24.85 -4.03 -8.64
N LEU A 153 25.75 -3.03 -8.57
CA LEU A 153 27.20 -3.27 -8.51
C LEU A 153 27.61 -3.98 -7.23
N LEU A 154 26.97 -3.68 -6.09
CA LEU A 154 27.24 -4.35 -4.82
C LEU A 154 26.89 -5.84 -4.88
N VAL A 155 25.86 -6.23 -5.64
CA VAL A 155 25.55 -7.65 -5.88
C VAL A 155 26.66 -8.32 -6.68
N ALA A 156 27.14 -7.68 -7.76
CA ALA A 156 28.26 -8.20 -8.55
C ALA A 156 29.54 -8.28 -7.70
N ALA A 157 29.83 -7.25 -6.91
CA ALA A 157 30.98 -7.23 -6.00
C ALA A 157 30.89 -8.33 -4.94
N LYS A 158 29.70 -8.59 -4.38
CA LYS A 158 29.47 -9.71 -3.46
C LYS A 158 29.83 -11.05 -4.11
N ALA A 159 29.41 -11.25 -5.35
CA ALA A 159 29.65 -12.47 -6.10
C ALA A 159 31.12 -12.69 -6.50
N MET A 160 31.85 -11.62 -6.80
CA MET A 160 33.22 -11.70 -7.33
C MET A 160 34.29 -11.56 -6.25
N PHE A 161 34.06 -10.71 -5.23
CA PHE A 161 35.11 -10.28 -4.31
C PHE A 161 34.81 -10.58 -2.83
N PHE A 162 33.54 -10.71 -2.45
CA PHE A 162 33.15 -10.91 -1.05
C PHE A 162 32.50 -12.28 -0.81
N GLY A 163 33.24 -13.34 -1.12
CA GLY A 163 32.90 -14.72 -0.75
C GLY A 163 31.93 -15.45 -1.68
N GLY A 164 31.39 -14.82 -2.71
CA GLY A 164 30.61 -15.52 -3.74
C GLY A 164 29.10 -15.56 -3.52
N LEU A 165 28.41 -16.33 -4.35
CA LEU A 165 26.96 -16.61 -4.25
C LEU A 165 26.74 -18.11 -4.13
N TYR A 166 25.57 -18.53 -3.63
CA TYR A 166 25.20 -19.94 -3.66
C TYR A 166 24.92 -20.39 -5.09
N ASP A 167 25.61 -21.43 -5.55
CA ASP A 167 25.42 -22.04 -6.87
C ASP A 167 24.63 -23.34 -6.72
N ALA A 168 23.35 -23.33 -7.11
CA ALA A 168 22.47 -24.49 -7.03
C ALA A 168 22.94 -25.68 -7.89
N ASN A 169 23.71 -25.43 -8.96
CA ASN A 169 24.23 -26.51 -9.80
C ASN A 169 25.37 -27.28 -9.10
N VAL A 170 26.09 -26.61 -8.21
CA VAL A 170 27.22 -27.19 -7.44
C VAL A 170 26.80 -27.58 -6.02
N GLY A 171 25.74 -26.96 -5.49
CA GLY A 171 25.26 -27.14 -4.13
C GLY A 171 26.11 -26.43 -3.07
N ALA A 172 26.91 -25.43 -3.46
CA ALA A 172 27.87 -24.75 -2.58
C ALA A 172 28.00 -23.25 -2.93
N VAL A 173 28.56 -22.47 -2.00
CA VAL A 173 28.91 -21.07 -2.27
C VAL A 173 30.15 -21.03 -3.14
N ARG A 174 30.07 -20.29 -4.25
CA ARG A 174 31.15 -20.17 -5.23
C ARG A 174 31.41 -18.70 -5.59
N VAL A 175 32.68 -18.35 -5.66
CA VAL A 175 33.13 -17.06 -6.19
C VAL A 175 33.04 -17.09 -7.72
N VAL A 176 32.41 -16.08 -8.30
CA VAL A 176 32.29 -15.93 -9.75
C VAL A 176 33.48 -15.14 -10.26
N THR A 177 34.40 -15.80 -10.95
CA THR A 177 35.64 -15.17 -11.46
C THR A 177 35.50 -14.62 -12.87
N ASN A 178 34.67 -15.25 -13.71
CA ASN A 178 34.52 -14.92 -15.13
C ASN A 178 33.05 -14.57 -15.45
N PRO A 179 32.53 -13.39 -15.05
CA PRO A 179 31.17 -13.00 -15.38
C PRO A 179 30.97 -12.87 -16.89
N THR A 180 29.77 -13.18 -17.39
CA THR A 180 29.46 -13.07 -18.82
C THR A 180 29.40 -11.61 -19.24
N LEU A 181 30.42 -11.13 -19.94
CA LEU A 181 30.47 -9.76 -20.46
C LEU A 181 30.15 -9.65 -21.96
N ASN A 182 29.92 -10.76 -22.64
CA ASN A 182 29.56 -10.76 -24.06
C ASN A 182 28.15 -10.15 -24.26
N PRO A 183 28.02 -9.01 -24.97
CA PRO A 183 26.74 -8.32 -25.14
C PRO A 183 25.69 -9.15 -25.90
N LEU A 184 26.12 -10.06 -26.79
CA LEU A 184 25.20 -10.92 -27.54
C LEU A 184 24.53 -11.94 -26.61
N VAL A 185 25.28 -12.49 -25.66
CA VAL A 185 24.74 -13.44 -24.68
C VAL A 185 23.80 -12.73 -23.72
N ILE A 186 24.18 -11.55 -23.21
CA ILE A 186 23.31 -10.75 -22.34
C ILE A 186 22.04 -10.30 -23.09
N GLY A 187 22.15 -9.92 -24.36
CA GLY A 187 21.03 -9.58 -25.22
C GLY A 187 20.05 -10.76 -25.42
N ASP A 188 20.57 -11.96 -25.67
CA ASP A 188 19.77 -13.19 -25.73
C ASP A 188 18.99 -13.44 -24.42
N ARG A 189 19.64 -13.22 -23.27
CA ARG A 189 18.98 -13.37 -21.95
C ARG A 189 17.83 -12.40 -21.71
N ILE A 190 17.79 -11.24 -22.38
CA ILE A 190 16.63 -10.33 -22.28
C ILE A 190 15.37 -10.95 -22.90
N LEU A 191 15.51 -11.84 -23.90
CA LEU A 191 14.38 -12.57 -24.49
C LEU A 191 13.99 -13.80 -23.66
N HIS A 192 14.93 -14.32 -22.86
CA HIS A 192 14.77 -15.54 -22.06
C HIS A 192 15.04 -15.31 -20.57
N LEU A 193 14.52 -14.20 -20.03
CA LEU A 193 14.83 -13.71 -18.67
C LEU A 193 14.71 -14.80 -17.59
N PHE A 194 13.65 -15.61 -17.61
CA PHE A 194 13.38 -16.58 -16.54
C PHE A 194 14.21 -17.86 -16.63
N ALA A 195 14.93 -18.07 -17.75
CA ALA A 195 15.67 -19.30 -18.05
C ALA A 195 17.16 -19.24 -17.69
N VAL A 196 17.63 -18.15 -17.07
CA VAL A 196 19.03 -18.02 -16.65
C VAL A 196 19.42 -19.14 -15.69
N ASN A 197 20.47 -19.89 -16.02
CA ASN A 197 20.82 -21.16 -15.36
C ASN A 197 22.29 -21.26 -14.89
N ASN A 198 23.08 -20.19 -15.00
CA ASN A 198 24.45 -20.10 -14.48
C ASN A 198 24.68 -18.74 -13.80
N LEU A 199 25.62 -18.69 -12.84
CA LEU A 199 25.88 -17.48 -12.05
C LEU A 199 26.64 -16.41 -12.86
N GLU A 200 27.42 -16.80 -13.86
CA GLU A 200 28.19 -15.91 -14.73
C GLU A 200 27.27 -14.95 -15.47
N ASP A 201 26.14 -15.45 -16.00
CA ASP A 201 25.09 -14.65 -16.64
C ASP A 201 24.36 -13.75 -15.64
N VAL A 202 24.09 -14.24 -14.42
CA VAL A 202 23.46 -13.44 -13.35
C VAL A 202 24.35 -12.25 -12.98
N VAL A 203 25.64 -12.50 -12.72
CA VAL A 203 26.61 -11.45 -12.33
C VAL A 203 26.88 -10.51 -13.50
N GLY A 204 27.08 -11.05 -14.71
CA GLY A 204 27.23 -10.26 -15.94
C GLY A 204 26.04 -9.34 -16.17
N GLY A 205 24.82 -9.86 -16.04
CA GLY A 205 23.59 -9.06 -16.13
C GLY A 205 23.51 -7.92 -15.12
N HIS A 206 23.93 -8.14 -13.87
CA HIS A 206 23.98 -7.08 -12.85
C HIS A 206 25.04 -6.01 -13.17
N ILE A 207 26.17 -6.38 -13.78
CA ILE A 207 27.18 -5.42 -14.25
C ILE A 207 26.59 -4.55 -15.36
N TYR A 208 25.92 -5.14 -16.36
CA TYR A 208 25.24 -4.39 -17.42
C TYR A 208 24.14 -3.48 -16.87
N ALA A 209 23.29 -3.99 -15.97
CA ALA A 209 22.24 -3.20 -15.32
C ALA A 209 22.84 -2.04 -14.51
N SER A 210 23.92 -2.27 -13.78
CA SER A 210 24.64 -1.24 -13.03
C SER A 210 25.15 -0.12 -13.94
N LEU A 211 25.85 -0.47 -15.02
CA LEU A 211 26.36 0.49 -15.99
C LEU A 211 25.22 1.29 -16.62
N LEU A 212 24.13 0.62 -17.03
CA LEU A 212 22.98 1.27 -17.63
C LEU A 212 22.32 2.27 -16.66
N LEU A 213 22.14 1.89 -15.40
CA LEU A 213 21.52 2.72 -14.37
C LEU A 213 22.40 3.92 -13.99
N ILE A 214 23.72 3.73 -13.86
CA ILE A 214 24.64 4.83 -13.53
C ILE A 214 24.76 5.80 -14.71
N LEU A 215 24.98 5.29 -15.92
CA LEU A 215 25.08 6.14 -17.12
C LEU A 215 23.75 6.85 -17.41
N GLY A 216 22.62 6.15 -17.28
CA GLY A 216 21.28 6.73 -17.37
C GLY A 216 21.02 7.77 -16.28
N GLY A 217 21.52 7.55 -15.07
CA GLY A 217 21.43 8.51 -13.98
C GLY A 217 22.23 9.80 -14.26
N ILE A 218 23.47 9.67 -14.72
CA ILE A 218 24.31 10.81 -15.16
C ILE A 218 23.64 11.56 -16.31
N TRP A 219 23.06 10.84 -17.28
CA TRP A 219 22.30 11.42 -18.36
C TRP A 219 21.10 12.24 -17.85
N HIS A 220 20.29 11.68 -16.95
CA HIS A 220 19.14 12.37 -16.36
C HIS A 220 19.50 13.56 -15.45
N LEU A 221 20.72 13.60 -14.90
CA LEU A 221 21.24 14.78 -14.22
C LEU A 221 21.66 15.89 -15.18
N SER A 222 22.15 15.51 -16.37
CA SER A 222 22.74 16.43 -17.34
C SER A 222 21.73 16.98 -18.35
N GLN A 223 20.67 16.21 -18.63
CA GLN A 223 19.69 16.52 -19.66
C GLN A 223 18.31 16.74 -19.06
N GLU A 224 17.65 17.82 -19.48
CA GLU A 224 16.23 18.03 -19.23
C GLU A 224 15.40 17.13 -20.17
N PRO A 225 14.18 16.69 -19.78
CA PRO A 225 13.31 15.96 -20.69
C PRO A 225 13.11 16.70 -22.02
N PHE A 226 13.31 15.99 -23.13
CA PHE A 226 13.11 16.54 -24.45
C PHE A 226 11.66 16.97 -24.67
N ASP A 227 11.44 17.92 -25.59
CA ASP A 227 10.10 18.48 -25.78
C ASP A 227 9.05 17.45 -26.21
N TRP A 228 9.45 16.41 -26.95
CA TRP A 228 8.52 15.33 -27.29
C TRP A 228 8.07 14.55 -26.06
N VAL A 229 8.93 14.39 -25.04
CA VAL A 229 8.58 13.78 -23.74
C VAL A 229 7.61 14.69 -23.01
N LYS A 230 7.92 15.98 -22.93
CA LYS A 230 7.05 17.00 -22.31
C LYS A 230 5.65 17.05 -22.93
N ARG A 231 5.55 16.83 -24.25
CA ARG A 231 4.27 16.76 -24.98
C ARG A 231 3.49 15.47 -24.76
N ARG A 232 4.16 14.35 -24.46
CA ARG A 232 3.52 13.02 -24.40
C ARG A 232 3.16 12.57 -22.99
N PHE A 233 3.92 13.02 -21.99
CA PHE A 233 3.78 12.62 -20.60
C PHE A 233 3.15 13.72 -19.75
N ILE A 234 2.41 13.32 -18.71
CA ILE A 234 1.76 14.25 -17.78
C ILE A 234 2.70 14.44 -16.58
N PHE A 235 3.06 15.68 -16.29
CA PHE A 235 3.88 16.04 -15.13
C PHE A 235 2.96 16.47 -13.99
N SER A 236 2.61 15.49 -13.15
CA SER A 236 1.84 15.72 -11.91
C SER A 236 2.15 14.61 -10.91
N GLY A 237 1.91 14.86 -9.61
CA GLY A 237 2.13 13.85 -8.58
C GLY A 237 1.40 12.52 -8.84
N ASN A 238 0.14 12.57 -9.29
CA ASN A 238 -0.62 11.37 -9.65
C ASN A 238 -0.05 10.64 -10.87
N ALA A 239 0.38 11.37 -11.90
CA ALA A 239 0.95 10.75 -13.10
C ALA A 239 2.27 10.04 -12.79
N ILE A 240 3.18 10.72 -12.10
CA ILE A 240 4.50 10.17 -11.75
C ILE A 240 4.36 8.99 -10.80
N LEU A 241 3.46 9.07 -9.82
CA LEU A 241 3.09 7.93 -8.97
C LEU A 241 2.53 6.78 -9.81
N GLY A 242 1.62 7.06 -10.75
CA GLY A 242 1.05 6.06 -11.66
C GLY A 242 2.12 5.35 -12.50
N TYR A 243 3.07 6.08 -13.07
CA TYR A 243 4.21 5.51 -13.82
C TYR A 243 5.08 4.62 -12.93
N SER A 244 5.34 5.06 -11.70
CA SER A 244 6.15 4.33 -10.73
C SER A 244 5.48 3.05 -10.27
N LEU A 245 4.17 3.09 -10.00
CA LEU A 245 3.36 1.93 -9.67
C LEU A 245 3.31 0.94 -10.83
N PHE A 246 3.22 1.40 -12.08
CA PHE A 246 3.28 0.51 -13.25
C PHE A 246 4.62 -0.24 -13.31
N GLY A 247 5.73 0.48 -13.16
CA GLY A 247 7.07 -0.12 -13.12
C GLY A 247 7.22 -1.13 -11.98
N LEU A 248 6.70 -0.81 -10.78
CA LEU A 248 6.70 -1.72 -9.63
C LEU A 248 5.84 -2.97 -9.88
N ALA A 249 4.70 -2.83 -10.58
CA ALA A 249 3.86 -3.96 -10.96
C ALA A 249 4.60 -4.90 -11.92
N ILE A 250 5.27 -4.37 -12.95
CA ILE A 250 6.09 -5.18 -13.88
C ILE A 250 7.18 -5.92 -13.11
N ALA A 251 7.89 -5.21 -12.22
CA ALA A 251 8.93 -5.83 -11.39
C ALA A 251 8.37 -6.92 -10.47
N GLY A 252 7.18 -6.71 -9.89
CA GLY A 252 6.49 -7.69 -9.05
C GLY A 252 6.06 -8.94 -9.83
N PHE A 253 5.49 -8.79 -11.04
CA PHE A 253 5.17 -9.92 -11.90
C PHE A 253 6.43 -10.68 -12.34
N ALA A 254 7.47 -9.96 -12.78
CA ALA A 254 8.75 -10.57 -13.13
C ALA A 254 9.35 -11.33 -11.94
N GLY A 255 9.31 -10.75 -10.74
CA GLY A 255 9.74 -11.38 -9.50
C GLY A 255 8.94 -12.63 -9.16
N ALA A 256 7.62 -12.62 -9.38
CA ALA A 256 6.75 -13.78 -9.17
C ALA A 256 7.15 -14.94 -10.10
N PHE A 257 7.36 -14.67 -11.39
CA PHE A 257 7.79 -15.69 -12.36
C PHE A 257 9.21 -16.18 -12.11
N TYR A 258 10.14 -15.30 -11.74
CA TYR A 258 11.49 -15.70 -11.32
C TYR A 258 11.45 -16.61 -10.09
N CYS A 259 10.68 -16.24 -9.07
CA CYS A 259 10.51 -17.06 -7.87
C CYS A 259 9.84 -18.40 -8.19
N GLY A 260 8.81 -18.39 -9.04
CA GLY A 260 8.06 -19.59 -9.40
C GLY A 260 8.87 -20.61 -10.21
N PHE A 261 9.67 -20.14 -11.18
CA PHE A 261 10.27 -21.03 -12.19
C PHE A 261 11.79 -21.19 -12.10
N ASN A 262 12.52 -20.15 -11.68
CA ASN A 262 13.97 -20.21 -11.69
C ASN A 262 14.49 -21.05 -10.52
N THR A 263 15.43 -21.95 -10.80
CA THR A 263 16.03 -22.87 -9.81
C THR A 263 17.46 -22.51 -9.45
N LEU A 264 18.02 -21.45 -10.05
CA LEU A 264 19.36 -20.96 -9.73
C LEU A 264 19.30 -19.82 -8.70
N VAL A 265 18.60 -18.72 -9.02
CA VAL A 265 18.49 -17.54 -8.13
C VAL A 265 17.38 -17.70 -7.08
N TYR A 266 16.60 -18.78 -7.19
CA TYR A 266 15.75 -19.34 -6.14
C TYR A 266 16.04 -20.85 -6.06
N PRO A 267 17.11 -21.26 -5.36
CA PRO A 267 17.47 -22.67 -5.23
C PRO A 267 16.37 -23.53 -4.61
N GLU A 268 16.22 -24.76 -5.07
CA GLU A 268 15.16 -25.66 -4.58
C GLU A 268 15.40 -26.11 -3.13
N GLU A 269 16.66 -26.15 -2.70
CA GLU A 269 17.10 -26.46 -1.34
C GLU A 269 16.55 -25.46 -0.32
N PHE A 270 16.43 -24.19 -0.72
CA PHE A 270 15.99 -23.12 0.17
C PHE A 270 14.51 -22.77 0.01
N TYR A 271 13.98 -22.83 -1.22
CA TYR A 271 12.63 -22.37 -1.54
C TYR A 271 11.63 -23.51 -1.82
N GLY A 272 12.12 -24.72 -2.05
CA GLY A 272 11.34 -25.88 -2.46
C GLY A 272 11.32 -26.05 -3.97
N VAL A 273 10.75 -27.17 -4.43
CA VAL A 273 10.71 -27.55 -5.85
C VAL A 273 10.07 -26.47 -6.73
N ARG A 274 10.50 -26.42 -7.99
CA ARG A 274 9.92 -25.55 -9.03
C ARG A 274 8.40 -25.66 -9.05
N SER A 275 7.74 -24.51 -9.12
CA SER A 275 6.28 -24.44 -9.17
C SER A 275 5.74 -24.57 -10.59
N GLN A 276 4.47 -24.94 -10.69
CA GLN A 276 3.66 -24.83 -11.90
C GLN A 276 2.73 -23.62 -11.77
N PHE A 277 2.29 -23.08 -12.91
CA PHE A 277 1.41 -21.92 -12.95
C PHE A 277 0.06 -22.30 -13.54
N ASN A 278 -1.01 -22.05 -12.78
CA ASN A 278 -2.37 -22.24 -13.23
C ASN A 278 -2.96 -20.88 -13.63
N LEU A 279 -3.52 -20.80 -14.83
CA LEU A 279 -4.17 -19.62 -15.40
C LEU A 279 -5.70 -19.65 -15.30
N PHE A 280 -6.27 -20.61 -14.56
CA PHE A 280 -7.71 -20.61 -14.29
C PHE A 280 -8.14 -19.36 -13.47
N LEU A 281 -9.43 -19.23 -13.15
CA LEU A 281 -10.11 -18.07 -12.54
C LEU A 281 -9.23 -17.14 -11.68
N LEU A 282 -8.42 -17.71 -10.78
CA LEU A 282 -7.39 -17.00 -10.03
C LEU A 282 -6.01 -17.52 -10.42
N PRO A 283 -5.20 -16.74 -11.18
CA PRO A 283 -3.88 -17.16 -11.56
C PRO A 283 -2.98 -17.35 -10.34
N HIS A 284 -2.39 -18.54 -10.19
CA HIS A 284 -1.58 -18.87 -9.02
C HIS A 284 -0.50 -19.89 -9.32
N PHE A 285 0.56 -19.84 -8.52
CA PHE A 285 1.62 -20.83 -8.49
C PHE A 285 1.27 -21.95 -7.52
N TYR A 286 1.52 -23.20 -7.90
CA TYR A 286 1.28 -24.39 -7.07
C TYR A 286 2.31 -25.48 -7.32
N THR A 287 2.41 -26.43 -6.41
CA THR A 287 3.22 -27.65 -6.58
C THR A 287 2.28 -28.85 -6.64
N PRO A 288 2.26 -29.64 -7.73
CA PRO A 288 1.42 -30.83 -7.81
C PRO A 288 1.71 -31.82 -6.69
N GLY A 289 0.66 -32.37 -6.07
CA GLY A 289 0.79 -33.42 -5.07
C GLY A 289 1.28 -32.96 -3.69
N ASN A 290 1.54 -31.67 -3.48
CA ASN A 290 1.88 -31.14 -2.15
C ASN A 290 0.75 -30.25 -1.61
N PRO A 291 0.07 -30.65 -0.53
CA PRO A 291 -1.01 -29.85 0.07
C PRO A 291 -0.49 -28.63 0.84
N GLU A 292 0.77 -28.64 1.29
CA GLU A 292 1.34 -27.52 2.05
C GLU A 292 2.14 -26.55 1.18
N PRO A 293 1.84 -25.23 1.23
CA PRO A 293 2.57 -24.24 0.46
C PRO A 293 4.00 -24.04 1.00
N THR A 294 4.99 -24.29 0.15
CA THR A 294 6.41 -23.99 0.43
C THR A 294 6.68 -22.49 0.43
N SER A 295 7.86 -22.10 0.91
CA SER A 295 8.35 -20.71 0.81
C SER A 295 8.28 -20.15 -0.63
N ARG A 296 8.60 -20.96 -1.65
CA ARG A 296 8.46 -20.57 -3.06
C ARG A 296 7.02 -20.22 -3.42
N ILE A 297 6.06 -21.08 -3.07
CA ILE A 297 4.66 -20.89 -3.41
C ILE A 297 4.09 -19.64 -2.74
N TRP A 298 4.39 -19.44 -1.46
CA TRP A 298 3.97 -18.22 -0.76
C TRP A 298 4.53 -16.96 -1.41
N LEU A 299 5.85 -16.92 -1.66
CA LEU A 299 6.51 -15.73 -2.17
C LEU A 299 6.09 -15.41 -3.62
N ALA A 300 6.01 -16.42 -4.49
CA ALA A 300 5.59 -16.23 -5.88
C ALA A 300 4.14 -15.71 -5.97
N ASN A 301 3.22 -16.30 -5.21
CA ASN A 301 1.82 -15.84 -5.19
C ASN A 301 1.68 -14.46 -4.53
N ALA A 302 2.38 -14.19 -3.43
CA ALA A 302 2.36 -12.88 -2.78
C ALA A 302 2.86 -11.78 -3.73
N TYR A 303 3.96 -12.03 -4.46
CA TYR A 303 4.45 -11.12 -5.49
C TYR A 303 3.43 -10.91 -6.61
N PHE A 304 2.82 -11.99 -7.11
CA PHE A 304 1.84 -11.91 -8.19
C PHE A 304 0.61 -11.07 -7.80
N TYR A 305 -0.01 -11.38 -6.66
CA TYR A 305 -1.22 -10.67 -6.23
C TYR A 305 -0.93 -9.24 -5.79
N LEU A 306 0.21 -8.98 -5.13
CA LEU A 306 0.60 -7.62 -4.79
C LEU A 306 0.89 -6.80 -6.06
N ALA A 307 1.57 -7.38 -7.05
CA ALA A 307 1.78 -6.75 -8.35
C ALA A 307 0.45 -6.43 -9.05
N PHE A 308 -0.53 -7.34 -8.98
CA PHE A 308 -1.86 -7.11 -9.53
C PHE A 308 -2.60 -5.95 -8.85
N VAL A 309 -2.52 -5.82 -7.53
CA VAL A 309 -3.10 -4.68 -6.78
C VAL A 309 -2.36 -3.38 -7.10
N VAL A 310 -1.03 -3.43 -7.16
CA VAL A 310 -0.17 -2.28 -7.53
C VAL A 310 -0.48 -1.81 -8.96
N LEU A 311 -0.73 -2.74 -9.90
CA LEU A 311 -1.16 -2.42 -11.26
C LEU A 311 -2.50 -1.66 -11.28
N GLN A 312 -3.48 -2.09 -10.48
CA GLN A 312 -4.75 -1.36 -10.33
C GLN A 312 -4.52 0.04 -9.75
N GLY A 313 -3.63 0.17 -8.77
CA GLY A 313 -3.21 1.48 -8.24
C GLY A 313 -2.62 2.38 -9.33
N SER A 314 -1.80 1.83 -10.21
CA SER A 314 -1.27 2.56 -11.37
C SER A 314 -2.39 3.06 -12.29
N LEU A 315 -3.31 2.17 -12.68
CA LEU A 315 -4.45 2.52 -13.55
C LEU A 315 -5.34 3.59 -12.92
N TRP A 316 -5.60 3.48 -11.61
CA TRP A 316 -6.34 4.46 -10.83
C TRP A 316 -5.68 5.83 -10.86
N HIS A 317 -4.42 5.93 -10.44
CA HIS A 317 -3.70 7.21 -10.38
C HIS A 317 -3.45 7.83 -11.76
N PHE A 318 -3.19 7.00 -12.78
CA PHE A 318 -3.08 7.48 -14.15
C PHE A 318 -4.41 8.05 -14.66
N GLY A 319 -5.53 7.36 -14.39
CA GLY A 319 -6.87 7.86 -14.75
C GLY A 319 -7.27 9.13 -14.00
N LEU A 320 -6.79 9.32 -12.76
CA LEU A 320 -6.92 10.60 -12.05
C LEU A 320 -6.09 11.72 -12.69
N ALA A 321 -4.91 11.40 -13.22
CA ALA A 321 -4.03 12.37 -13.85
C ALA A 321 -4.50 12.80 -15.24
N SER A 322 -5.14 11.89 -15.98
CA SER A 322 -5.71 12.15 -17.31
C SER A 322 -7.16 12.67 -17.30
N SER A 323 -7.73 12.90 -16.11
CA SER A 323 -9.14 13.28 -15.91
C SER A 323 -10.16 12.26 -16.44
N TYR A 324 -9.73 11.04 -16.78
CA TYR A 324 -10.60 9.98 -17.28
C TYR A 324 -11.71 9.58 -16.30
N PHE A 325 -11.41 9.60 -15.00
CA PHE A 325 -12.36 9.25 -13.95
C PHE A 325 -13.17 10.43 -13.39
N GLU A 326 -12.99 11.67 -13.88
CA GLU A 326 -13.71 12.84 -13.36
C GLU A 326 -15.24 12.67 -13.37
N PRO A 327 -15.89 12.20 -14.45
CA PRO A 327 -17.35 12.02 -14.47
C PRO A 327 -17.85 11.01 -13.43
N VAL A 328 -17.09 9.94 -13.20
CA VAL A 328 -17.41 8.90 -12.21
C VAL A 328 -17.23 9.46 -10.79
N LEU A 329 -16.14 10.20 -10.56
CA LEU A 329 -15.85 10.82 -9.27
C LEU A 329 -16.87 11.91 -8.92
N GLU A 330 -17.34 12.69 -9.89
CA GLU A 330 -18.41 13.66 -9.69
C GLU A 330 -19.73 12.97 -9.38
N SER A 331 -20.08 11.91 -10.11
CA SER A 331 -21.26 11.08 -9.79
C SER A 331 -21.20 10.52 -8.38
N TRP A 332 -20.04 10.00 -7.95
CA TRP A 332 -19.85 9.48 -6.60
C TRP A 332 -19.92 10.58 -5.55
N LYS A 333 -19.29 11.73 -5.78
CA LYS A 333 -19.38 12.89 -4.86
C LYS A 333 -20.82 13.34 -4.70
N ASN A 334 -21.58 13.42 -5.78
CA ASN A 334 -22.99 13.78 -5.75
C ASN A 334 -23.80 12.75 -4.95
N ALA A 335 -23.64 11.46 -5.22
CA ALA A 335 -24.29 10.39 -4.48
C ALA A 335 -23.92 10.39 -2.98
N PHE A 336 -22.64 10.58 -2.64
CA PHE A 336 -22.21 10.68 -1.23
C PHE A 336 -22.71 11.95 -0.55
N SER A 337 -22.82 13.07 -1.27
CA SER A 337 -23.39 14.31 -0.72
C SER A 337 -24.90 14.22 -0.48
N GLU A 338 -25.61 13.44 -1.30
CA GLU A 338 -27.04 13.13 -1.09
C GLU A 338 -27.26 12.20 0.11
N ILE A 339 -26.38 11.21 0.30
CA ILE A 339 -26.46 10.25 1.42
C ILE A 339 -25.99 10.86 2.75
N LEU A 340 -25.01 11.77 2.70
CA LEU A 340 -24.43 12.47 3.86
C LEU A 340 -24.50 13.99 3.62
N PRO A 341 -25.69 14.61 3.76
CA PRO A 341 -25.88 16.05 3.55
C PRO A 341 -25.05 16.92 4.51
N ASN A 342 -24.53 16.32 5.59
CA ASN A 342 -23.54 16.93 6.46
C ASN A 342 -22.39 15.94 6.68
N PRO A 343 -21.22 16.11 6.03
CA PRO A 343 -20.08 15.20 6.20
C PRO A 343 -19.53 15.16 7.65
N ASN A 344 -19.98 16.08 8.51
CA ASN A 344 -19.67 16.11 9.94
C ASN A 344 -20.68 15.32 10.81
N LEU A 345 -21.88 14.98 10.33
CA LEU A 345 -22.89 14.25 11.12
C LEU A 345 -22.47 12.81 11.44
N ALA A 346 -21.72 12.16 10.54
CA ALA A 346 -21.15 10.83 10.79
C ALA A 346 -20.21 10.82 12.01
N TYR A 347 -19.67 11.99 12.39
CA TYR A 347 -18.68 12.16 13.45
C TYR A 347 -19.19 12.98 14.66
N GLN A 348 -20.42 13.50 14.61
CA GLN A 348 -21.08 14.21 15.72
C GLN A 348 -21.97 13.31 16.58
N LYS A 349 -21.93 11.98 16.38
CA LYS A 349 -22.56 11.07 17.35
C LYS A 349 -21.75 11.10 18.64
N HIS A 350 -22.17 11.93 19.60
CA HIS A 350 -21.70 11.84 20.97
C HIS A 350 -22.19 10.50 21.54
N PHE A 351 -21.28 9.53 21.61
CA PHE A 351 -21.51 8.32 22.39
C PHE A 351 -21.40 8.71 23.85
N SER A 352 -22.53 8.91 24.52
CA SER A 352 -22.58 9.02 25.97
C SER A 352 -22.25 7.65 26.56
N TYR A 353 -20.99 7.41 26.88
CA TYR A 353 -20.57 6.25 27.64
C TYR A 353 -21.08 6.39 29.08
N GLN A 354 -22.05 5.57 29.46
CA GLN A 354 -22.31 5.27 30.86
C GLN A 354 -21.30 4.18 31.26
N PRO A 355 -20.39 4.42 32.22
CA PRO A 355 -19.46 3.38 32.65
C PRO A 355 -20.26 2.20 33.23
N GLN A 356 -20.03 0.99 32.70
CA GLN A 356 -20.56 -0.23 33.30
C GLN A 356 -19.93 -0.43 34.67
N SER A 357 -20.78 -0.62 35.69
CA SER A 357 -20.37 -0.62 37.09
C SER A 357 -19.98 -2.01 37.64
N ASN A 358 -19.56 -2.97 36.82
CA ASN A 358 -19.20 -4.29 37.36
C ASN A 358 -18.08 -4.98 36.59
N LEU A 359 -17.04 -5.38 37.32
CA LEU A 359 -15.80 -5.99 36.82
C LEU A 359 -15.87 -7.53 36.69
N ASP A 360 -16.99 -8.16 37.05
CA ASP A 360 -17.08 -9.63 37.21
C ASP A 360 -18.01 -10.36 36.22
N THR A 361 -18.29 -9.81 35.03
CA THR A 361 -19.03 -10.57 34.00
C THR A 361 -18.27 -10.63 32.67
N PHE A 362 -17.73 -11.81 32.40
CA PHE A 362 -17.20 -12.20 31.09
C PHE A 362 -18.36 -12.37 30.10
N TYR A 363 -18.26 -11.66 28.96
CA TYR A 363 -19.04 -11.79 27.72
C TYR A 363 -20.58 -11.78 27.86
N GLU A 364 -21.17 -10.58 27.87
CA GLU A 364 -22.46 -10.37 27.19
C GLU A 364 -22.26 -9.37 26.05
N THR A 365 -22.70 -9.75 24.84
CA THR A 365 -22.84 -8.82 23.72
C THR A 365 -23.88 -7.76 24.07
N SER A 366 -23.51 -6.48 23.91
CA SER A 366 -24.40 -5.35 24.09
C SER A 366 -25.72 -5.56 23.35
N ILE A 367 -26.85 -5.47 24.05
CA ILE A 367 -28.16 -5.36 23.42
C ILE A 367 -28.18 -4.02 22.68
N ILE A 368 -27.96 -4.07 21.38
CA ILE A 368 -28.17 -2.92 20.50
C ILE A 368 -29.68 -2.81 20.32
N GLU A 369 -30.29 -1.73 20.80
CA GLU A 369 -31.61 -1.31 20.32
C GLU A 369 -31.46 -0.92 18.84
N GLN A 370 -31.48 -1.92 17.95
CA GLN A 370 -31.65 -1.68 16.53
C GLN A 370 -33.12 -1.32 16.31
N LYS A 371 -33.39 -0.02 16.13
CA LYS A 371 -34.58 0.37 15.36
C LYS A 371 -34.24 0.12 13.89
N PRO A 372 -34.84 -0.87 13.20
CA PRO A 372 -34.50 -1.14 11.82
C PRO A 372 -34.94 0.03 10.93
N THR A 373 -34.03 0.50 10.07
CA THR A 373 -34.27 1.59 9.10
C THR A 373 -35.15 1.14 7.92
N PHE A 374 -35.63 -0.11 7.90
CA PHE A 374 -36.55 -0.62 6.89
C PHE A 374 -37.69 -1.39 7.56
N ALA A 375 -38.84 -0.73 7.71
CA ALA A 375 -40.11 -1.41 7.87
C ALA A 375 -40.81 -1.41 6.50
N TYR A 376 -40.87 -2.55 5.84
CA TYR A 376 -41.91 -2.77 4.83
C TYR A 376 -43.25 -2.71 5.57
N GLN A 377 -44.09 -1.72 5.27
CA GLN A 377 -45.47 -1.71 5.75
C GLN A 377 -46.23 -2.84 5.05
N GLN A 378 -46.37 -3.98 5.71
CA GLN A 378 -47.38 -4.97 5.39
C GLN A 378 -48.72 -4.43 5.93
N PRO A 379 -49.80 -4.37 5.12
CA PRO A 379 -51.09 -3.94 5.61
C PRO A 379 -51.59 -4.94 6.66
N ALA A 380 -52.02 -4.40 7.80
CA ALA A 380 -52.55 -5.15 8.92
C ALA A 380 -53.73 -6.01 8.48
N ASN A 381 -53.66 -7.30 8.75
CA ASN A 381 -54.87 -8.11 8.90
C ASN A 381 -54.71 -9.09 10.07
N ASP A 382 -55.59 -8.86 11.04
CA ASP A 382 -56.17 -9.75 12.03
C ASP A 382 -55.31 -10.59 12.99
N ASN A 383 -55.54 -10.27 14.26
CA ASN A 383 -55.93 -11.20 15.34
C ASN A 383 -55.22 -12.55 15.33
N LEU A 384 -54.26 -12.73 16.24
CA LEU A 384 -54.13 -13.94 17.05
C LEU A 384 -52.97 -13.78 18.06
N TYR A 385 -53.31 -13.96 19.35
CA TYR A 385 -52.45 -14.16 20.52
C TYR A 385 -51.86 -12.95 21.28
N HIS A 386 -52.25 -12.88 22.57
CA HIS A 386 -51.64 -12.07 23.63
C HIS A 386 -50.76 -12.95 24.53
N PRO A 387 -49.59 -12.47 25.01
CA PRO A 387 -48.94 -13.03 26.19
C PRO A 387 -49.08 -12.12 27.43
N SER A 388 -49.18 -12.78 28.58
CA SER A 388 -49.52 -12.30 29.91
C SER A 388 -48.38 -11.58 30.66
N HIS A 389 -48.75 -10.58 31.46
CA HIS A 389 -47.91 -9.87 32.42
C HIS A 389 -47.43 -10.76 33.59
N ALA A 390 -46.20 -10.50 34.07
CA ALA A 390 -45.82 -10.75 35.45
C ALA A 390 -44.95 -9.58 35.98
N ASN A 391 -45.42 -8.99 37.08
CA ASN A 391 -44.81 -7.90 37.84
C ASN A 391 -43.72 -8.43 38.79
N GLY A 392 -42.62 -7.69 38.94
CA GLY A 392 -41.65 -7.88 40.01
C GLY A 392 -40.70 -6.68 40.17
N LYS A 393 -40.93 -5.87 41.21
CA LYS A 393 -40.00 -4.83 41.71
C LYS A 393 -39.01 -5.45 42.71
N LEU A 394 -37.74 -5.06 42.69
CA LEU A 394 -36.84 -4.96 43.87
C LEU A 394 -35.62 -4.09 43.47
N SER A 395 -35.49 -2.85 43.97
CA SER A 395 -34.91 -2.39 45.26
C SER A 395 -33.40 -2.05 45.16
N ARG A 396 -33.09 -0.75 45.29
CA ARG A 396 -31.73 -0.18 45.39
C ARG A 396 -31.10 -0.50 46.75
N ILE A 397 -29.82 -0.84 46.76
CA ILE A 397 -28.95 -0.79 47.94
C ILE A 397 -27.80 0.17 47.64
N ASN A 398 -27.62 1.17 48.51
CA ASN A 398 -26.46 2.05 48.54
C ASN A 398 -25.30 1.34 49.25
N SER A 399 -24.09 1.39 48.68
CA SER A 399 -22.86 1.26 49.46
C SER A 399 -21.86 2.31 48.98
N GLN A 400 -21.41 3.14 49.92
CA GLN A 400 -20.34 4.11 49.74
C GLN A 400 -19.00 3.39 49.68
N GLN A 401 -18.14 3.75 48.71
CA GLN A 401 -16.72 3.42 48.81
C GLN A 401 -15.87 4.63 48.44
N ASN A 402 -15.21 5.17 49.47
CA ASN A 402 -14.10 6.10 49.39
C ASN A 402 -12.96 5.45 48.60
N GLN A 403 -12.55 6.05 47.48
CA GLN A 403 -11.21 5.84 46.91
C GLN A 403 -10.65 7.20 46.47
N LYS A 404 -9.66 7.69 47.24
CA LYS A 404 -8.73 8.74 46.81
C LYS A 404 -7.88 8.17 45.69
N VAL A 405 -7.91 8.80 44.51
CA VAL A 405 -6.99 8.50 43.40
C VAL A 405 -6.04 9.69 43.22
N LEU A 406 -4.75 9.37 43.07
CA LEU A 406 -3.60 10.26 43.29
C LEU A 406 -3.17 11.08 42.05
N TYR A 407 -4.05 11.31 41.08
CA TYR A 407 -3.75 12.13 39.89
C TYR A 407 -5.00 12.88 39.45
N ASP A 408 -5.06 14.17 39.75
CA ASP A 408 -6.08 15.09 39.25
C ASP A 408 -5.45 15.86 38.09
N PHE A 409 -5.79 15.49 36.85
CA PHE A 409 -5.34 16.25 35.66
C PHE A 409 -6.26 17.46 35.47
N ASN A 410 -5.88 18.57 36.07
CA ASN A 410 -6.49 19.87 35.80
C ASN A 410 -6.13 20.31 34.36
N TYR A 411 -7.10 20.28 33.44
CA TYR A 411 -6.96 20.98 32.16
C TYR A 411 -7.02 22.49 32.40
N PRO A 412 -5.98 23.27 32.05
CA PRO A 412 -6.11 24.71 32.07
C PRO A 412 -7.16 25.13 31.03
N LYS A 413 -8.23 25.78 31.49
CA LYS A 413 -9.18 26.51 30.64
C LYS A 413 -8.51 27.73 30.02
N ASN A 414 -7.57 27.53 29.09
CA ASN A 414 -7.09 28.60 28.23
C ASN A 414 -7.89 28.61 26.93
N HIS A 415 -8.89 29.48 26.89
CA HIS A 415 -9.60 29.89 25.66
C HIS A 415 -8.70 30.78 24.79
N ALA A 416 -7.61 30.23 24.26
CA ALA A 416 -6.81 30.91 23.25
C ALA A 416 -6.46 29.93 22.13
N ASN A 417 -7.24 30.03 21.03
CA ASN A 417 -7.11 29.36 19.73
C ASN A 417 -7.30 27.84 19.69
N PRO A 418 -8.54 27.34 19.54
CA PRO A 418 -8.73 26.02 18.95
C PRO A 418 -8.18 26.00 17.51
N PHE A 419 -7.63 24.87 17.11
CA PHE A 419 -7.09 24.55 15.77
C PHE A 419 -8.17 24.54 14.65
N TYR A 420 -9.29 25.23 14.89
CA TYR A 420 -10.49 25.32 14.08
C TYR A 420 -10.99 26.77 14.14
N GLU A 421 -10.91 27.49 13.02
CA GLU A 421 -11.78 28.64 12.80
C GLU A 421 -13.12 28.11 12.26
N THR A 422 -14.18 28.22 13.05
CA THR A 422 -15.54 28.18 12.53
C THR A 422 -15.74 29.38 11.59
N PRO A 423 -16.29 29.20 10.37
CA PRO A 423 -16.58 30.33 9.50
C PRO A 423 -17.56 31.27 10.21
N THR A 424 -17.25 32.56 10.23
CA THR A 424 -18.22 33.61 10.55
C THR A 424 -19.30 33.57 9.48
N GLU A 425 -20.58 33.53 9.88
CA GLU A 425 -21.71 33.64 8.95
C GLU A 425 -21.62 34.97 8.19
N GLU A 426 -21.18 34.94 6.93
CA GLU A 426 -21.46 36.02 6.00
C GLU A 426 -22.95 35.99 5.66
N GLN A 427 -23.69 36.99 6.15
CA GLN A 427 -25.05 37.29 5.67
C GLN A 427 -25.00 37.68 4.19
N SER A 428 -25.08 36.70 3.29
CA SER A 428 -25.21 36.97 1.85
C SER A 428 -26.64 37.42 1.53
N ASN A 429 -26.79 38.71 1.20
CA ASN A 429 -28.01 39.32 0.66
C ASN A 429 -28.23 38.91 -0.82
N LEU A 430 -28.54 37.64 -1.08
CA LEU A 430 -28.92 37.17 -2.40
C LEU A 430 -30.45 37.08 -2.52
N LYS A 431 -31.06 38.09 -3.16
CA LYS A 431 -32.45 38.04 -3.64
C LYS A 431 -32.52 37.19 -4.91
N TYR A 432 -33.22 36.06 -4.85
CA TYR A 432 -33.57 35.26 -6.02
C TYR A 432 -34.76 35.88 -6.78
N PRO A 433 -34.71 36.04 -8.12
CA PRO A 433 -35.88 36.35 -8.90
C PRO A 433 -36.64 35.06 -9.25
N HIS A 434 -37.91 35.01 -8.80
CA HIS A 434 -38.97 34.04 -9.14
C HIS A 434 -38.93 32.63 -8.50
N SER A 435 -40.11 32.24 -7.98
CA SER A 435 -40.45 30.93 -7.46
C SER A 435 -40.71 29.94 -8.59
N MET A 436 -39.96 28.85 -8.66
CA MET A 436 -40.29 27.71 -9.54
C MET A 436 -41.09 26.62 -8.79
N PRO A 437 -42.02 25.93 -9.48
CA PRO A 437 -43.15 25.23 -8.88
C PRO A 437 -42.79 23.87 -8.28
N ARG A 438 -43.39 23.61 -7.12
CA ARG A 438 -43.37 22.33 -6.39
C ARG A 438 -44.43 21.42 -6.99
N LYS A 439 -44.02 20.34 -7.67
CA LYS A 439 -44.70 19.04 -7.90
C LYS A 439 -44.40 18.52 -9.31
N LEU A 440 -43.65 17.42 -9.38
CA LEU A 440 -43.75 16.39 -10.41
C LEU A 440 -43.32 15.07 -9.75
N TYR A 441 -43.96 13.95 -10.12
CA TYR A 441 -43.84 12.57 -9.63
C TYR A 441 -44.78 12.12 -8.48
N GLU A 442 -46.10 12.09 -8.73
CA GLU A 442 -47.01 11.08 -8.18
C GLU A 442 -47.33 10.10 -9.33
N THR A 443 -46.80 8.89 -9.30
CA THR A 443 -47.25 7.79 -10.18
C THR A 443 -48.12 6.83 -9.37
N THR A 444 -49.44 6.91 -9.62
CA THR A 444 -50.45 6.01 -9.07
C THR A 444 -50.37 4.65 -9.75
N TYR A 445 -50.20 3.58 -8.96
CA TYR A 445 -50.22 2.20 -9.41
C TYR A 445 -51.68 1.73 -9.59
N GLN A 446 -52.05 1.27 -10.79
CA GLN A 446 -53.36 0.66 -11.10
C GLN A 446 -53.15 -0.85 -11.35
N PRO A 447 -53.93 -1.75 -10.70
CA PRO A 447 -53.73 -3.19 -10.82
C PRO A 447 -54.35 -3.76 -12.10
N ARG A 448 -53.65 -4.73 -12.70
CA ARG A 448 -54.04 -5.44 -13.92
C ARG A 448 -55.06 -6.55 -13.60
N LYS A 449 -56.23 -6.57 -14.26
CA LYS A 449 -57.15 -7.72 -14.31
C LYS A 449 -57.42 -8.19 -15.75
N SER A 450 -57.07 -9.45 -15.97
CA SER A 450 -57.57 -10.49 -16.90
C SER A 450 -58.28 -10.15 -18.23
N SER A 451 -57.65 -10.60 -19.32
CA SER A 451 -58.15 -11.37 -20.47
C SER A 451 -59.51 -11.06 -21.12
N GLN A 452 -59.50 -10.81 -22.45
CA GLN A 452 -60.22 -11.62 -23.44
C GLN A 452 -59.79 -11.32 -24.89
N GLN A 453 -59.83 -12.37 -25.71
CA GLN A 453 -59.38 -12.50 -27.11
C GLN A 453 -60.12 -11.57 -28.10
N LYS A 454 -59.44 -11.20 -29.21
CA LYS A 454 -59.93 -11.43 -30.60
C LYS A 454 -58.87 -11.09 -31.67
N THR A 455 -58.44 -12.16 -32.33
CA THR A 455 -58.00 -12.37 -33.72
C THR A 455 -57.82 -11.18 -34.68
N PHE A 456 -56.69 -11.15 -35.40
CA PHE A 456 -56.58 -10.56 -36.74
C PHE A 456 -56.11 -11.59 -37.77
N ARG A 457 -56.85 -11.68 -38.88
CA ARG A 457 -56.64 -12.57 -40.03
C ARG A 457 -55.48 -12.07 -40.90
N TYR A 458 -54.68 -13.01 -41.41
CA TYR A 458 -53.81 -12.82 -42.58
C TYR A 458 -54.61 -13.03 -43.87
N GLY A 459 -54.37 -12.20 -44.87
CA GLY A 459 -54.91 -12.33 -46.22
C GLY A 459 -53.80 -12.30 -47.26
N LYS A 460 -53.48 -13.50 -47.76
CA LYS A 460 -52.80 -13.95 -48.99
C LYS A 460 -51.66 -13.14 -49.59
#